data_AF-A0A3G9J9I6-F1
#
_entry.id   AF-A0A3G9J9I6-F1
#
_cell.length_a   1.000
_cell.length_b   1.000
_cell.length_c   1.000
_cell.angle_alpha   90.00
_cell.angle_beta   90.00
_cell.angle_gamma   90.00
#
_symmetry.space_group_name_H-M   'P 1'
#
loop_
_entity.id
_entity.type
_entity.pdbx_description
1 polymer ?
#
loop_
_entity_poly.entity_id
_entity_poly.type
_entity_poly.pdbx_seq_one_letter_code
_entity_poly.pdbx_strand_id
1 'polypeptide(L)'
;MKKKASFYGGSVRYIDTAKFRASQYCHDTGKYVKVPLSQRSKQIAGIAVQRDLYSAFLIRHADASLKKPDRDMCSAMYFSFTGVQDMLIARMQSTNISMPQCFGF
;
A
#
# COMPACT_ATOMS: atom_id res chain seq x y z
N MET A 1 -16.11 -6.69 9.51
CA MET A 1 -14.92 -6.01 10.08
C MET A 1 -15.21 -5.21 11.35
N LYS A 2 -16.14 -4.23 11.37
CA LYS A 2 -16.45 -3.44 12.60
C LYS A 2 -16.70 -4.31 13.85
N LYS A 3 -17.57 -5.32 13.74
CA LYS A 3 -17.86 -6.26 14.84
C LYS A 3 -16.62 -7.00 15.34
N LYS A 4 -15.77 -7.49 14.43
CA LYS A 4 -14.53 -8.21 14.76
C LYS A 4 -13.49 -7.27 15.41
N ALA A 5 -13.30 -6.07 14.88
CA ALA A 5 -12.40 -5.08 15.47
C ALA A 5 -12.86 -4.71 16.89
N SER A 6 -14.14 -4.39 17.07
CA SER A 6 -14.71 -4.07 18.37
C SER A 6 -14.58 -5.22 19.37
N PHE A 7 -14.74 -6.46 18.93
CA PHE A 7 -14.56 -7.64 19.78
C PHE A 7 -13.15 -7.75 20.37
N TYR A 8 -12.13 -7.31 19.61
CA TYR A 8 -10.73 -7.28 20.08
C TYR A 8 -10.30 -5.89 20.60
N GLY A 9 -11.25 -4.99 20.93
CA GLY A 9 -10.94 -3.65 21.44
C GLY A 9 -10.37 -2.66 20.41
N GLY A 10 -10.40 -3.01 19.12
CA GLY A 10 -9.95 -2.17 18.02
C GLY A 10 -11.05 -1.27 17.46
N SER A 11 -10.65 -0.16 16.82
CA SER A 11 -11.55 0.72 16.07
C SER A 11 -11.31 0.60 14.55
N VAL A 12 -12.33 0.92 13.76
CA VAL A 12 -12.24 0.93 12.28
C VAL A 12 -12.51 2.33 11.79
N ARG A 13 -11.56 2.89 11.04
CA ARG A 13 -11.73 4.14 10.29
C ARG A 13 -11.89 3.82 8.80
N TYR A 14 -12.80 4.55 8.16
CA TYR A 14 -13.08 4.39 6.73
C TYR A 14 -12.48 5.56 5.97
N ILE A 15 -11.84 5.23 4.84
CA ILE A 15 -11.38 6.23 3.87
C ILE A 15 -12.42 6.34 2.75
N ASP A 16 -12.42 7.48 2.07
CA ASP A 16 -13.17 7.64 0.82
C ASP A 16 -12.37 7.00 -0.32
N THR A 17 -12.61 5.72 -0.60
CA THR A 17 -11.84 4.94 -1.59
C THR A 17 -11.90 5.54 -3.00
N ALA A 18 -13.03 6.13 -3.37
CA ALA A 18 -13.26 6.74 -4.67
C ALA A 18 -12.41 8.00 -4.86
N LYS A 19 -12.22 8.80 -3.82
CA LYS A 19 -11.32 9.97 -3.85
C LYS A 19 -9.86 9.57 -3.63
N PHE A 20 -9.61 8.62 -2.75
CA PHE A 20 -8.27 8.23 -2.34
C PHE A 20 -7.48 7.59 -3.47
N ARG A 21 -8.11 6.69 -4.26
CA ARG A 21 -7.53 6.07 -5.47
C ARG A 21 -6.10 5.53 -5.24
N ALA A 22 -5.87 4.85 -4.12
CA ALA A 22 -4.54 4.40 -3.67
C ALA A 22 -3.77 3.62 -4.74
N SER A 23 -4.47 2.73 -5.43
CA SER A 23 -3.91 1.88 -6.49
C SER A 23 -3.39 2.67 -7.69
N GLN A 24 -3.70 3.96 -7.81
CA GLN A 24 -3.29 4.84 -8.91
C GLN A 24 -2.31 5.92 -8.47
N TYR A 25 -2.24 6.23 -7.17
CA TYR A 25 -1.40 7.32 -6.68
C TYR A 25 0.10 6.97 -6.66
N CYS A 26 0.94 7.99 -6.82
CA CYS A 26 2.39 7.96 -6.64
C CYS A 26 2.81 9.12 -5.74
N HIS A 27 3.31 8.84 -4.54
CA HIS A 27 3.69 9.87 -3.57
C HIS A 27 4.91 10.71 -4.00
N ASP A 28 5.82 10.11 -4.75
CA ASP A 28 7.03 10.75 -5.27
C ASP A 28 6.68 11.90 -6.24
N THR A 29 5.81 11.62 -7.22
CA THR A 29 5.38 12.62 -8.22
C THR A 29 4.12 13.40 -7.84
N GLY A 30 3.36 12.91 -6.85
CA GLY A 30 2.05 13.44 -6.47
C GLY A 30 0.93 13.17 -7.49
N LYS A 31 1.18 12.36 -8.52
CA LYS A 31 0.24 12.12 -9.63
C LYS A 31 -0.56 10.83 -9.46
N TYR A 32 -1.72 10.79 -10.10
CA TYR A 32 -2.55 9.59 -10.23
C TYR A 32 -2.38 9.00 -11.64
N VAL A 33 -1.84 7.79 -11.72
CA VAL A 33 -1.62 7.06 -12.96
C VAL A 33 -2.41 5.76 -12.90
N LYS A 34 -3.31 5.56 -13.87
CA LYS A 34 -4.08 4.32 -13.98
C LYS A 34 -3.17 3.23 -14.56
N VAL A 35 -3.09 2.10 -13.86
CA VAL A 35 -2.33 0.92 -14.30
C VAL A 35 -3.28 -0.28 -14.50
N PRO A 36 -2.98 -1.20 -15.42
CA PRO A 36 -3.75 -2.43 -15.60
C PRO A 36 -3.76 -3.30 -14.34
N LEU A 37 -4.84 -4.06 -14.12
CA LEU A 37 -4.94 -4.96 -12.97
C LEU A 37 -3.92 -6.11 -13.02
N SER A 38 -3.50 -6.52 -14.22
CA SER A 38 -2.44 -7.50 -14.45
C SER A 38 -1.07 -7.02 -13.96
N GLN A 39 -0.85 -5.70 -13.90
CA GLN A 39 0.39 -5.13 -13.41
C GLN A 39 0.39 -5.11 -11.87
N ARG A 40 1.05 -6.10 -11.26
CA ARG A 40 1.11 -6.27 -9.79
C ARG A 40 2.23 -5.49 -9.10
N SER A 41 3.15 -4.90 -9.86
CA SER A 41 4.25 -4.06 -9.37
C SER A 41 4.15 -2.62 -9.89
N LYS A 42 4.79 -1.69 -9.19
CA LYS A 42 4.89 -0.27 -9.54
C LYS A 42 6.34 0.18 -9.40
N GLN A 43 6.75 1.13 -10.22
CA GLN A 43 8.00 1.86 -10.01
C GLN A 43 7.68 3.17 -9.28
N ILE A 44 8.25 3.36 -8.10
CA ILE A 44 8.07 4.56 -7.27
C ILE A 44 9.46 5.00 -6.81
N ALA A 45 9.85 6.24 -7.11
CA ALA A 45 11.19 6.76 -6.77
C ALA A 45 12.35 5.81 -7.16
N GLY A 46 12.22 5.11 -8.30
CA GLY A 46 13.22 4.16 -8.79
C GLY A 46 13.20 2.76 -8.16
N ILE A 47 12.30 2.49 -7.21
CA ILE A 47 12.17 1.19 -6.53
C ILE A 47 10.90 0.47 -7.00
N ALA A 48 11.04 -0.83 -7.31
CA ALA A 48 9.92 -1.70 -7.60
C ALA A 48 9.15 -2.04 -6.31
N VAL A 49 7.88 -1.64 -6.23
CA VAL A 49 7.00 -1.92 -5.09
C VAL A 49 5.81 -2.78 -5.51
N GLN A 50 5.38 -3.67 -4.62
CA GLN A 50 4.17 -4.46 -4.86
C GLN A 50 2.95 -3.53 -4.71
N ARG A 51 2.06 -3.55 -5.70
CA ARG A 51 0.97 -2.57 -5.83
C ARG A 51 0.03 -2.56 -4.63
N ASP A 52 -0.30 -3.73 -4.10
CA ASP A 52 -1.31 -3.89 -3.05
C ASP A 52 -0.71 -3.50 -1.68
N LEU A 53 0.54 -3.88 -1.41
CA LEU A 53 1.34 -3.40 -0.28
C LEU A 53 1.49 -1.87 -0.32
N TYR A 54 1.85 -1.32 -1.47
CA TYR A 54 2.01 0.11 -1.63
C TYR A 54 0.68 0.86 -1.43
N SER A 55 -0.44 0.29 -1.89
CA SER A 55 -1.77 0.85 -1.64
C SER A 55 -2.10 0.86 -0.15
N ALA A 56 -1.79 -0.22 0.58
CA ALA A 56 -1.97 -0.29 2.04
C ALA A 56 -1.08 0.72 2.78
N PHE A 57 0.17 0.87 2.35
CA PHE A 57 1.10 1.89 2.87
C PHE A 57 0.52 3.30 2.73
N LEU A 58 0.02 3.67 1.56
CA LEU A 58 -0.62 4.97 1.34
C LEU A 58 -1.82 5.17 2.27
N ILE A 59 -2.68 4.16 2.42
CA ILE A 59 -3.87 4.21 3.29
C ILE A 59 -3.47 4.38 4.75
N ARG A 60 -2.39 3.73 5.19
CA ARG A 60 -1.85 3.86 6.55
C ARG A 60 -1.40 5.29 6.85
N HIS A 61 -0.87 5.98 5.84
CA HIS A 61 -0.44 7.37 5.88
C HIS A 61 -1.46 8.31 5.22
N ALA A 62 -2.75 8.05 5.39
CA ALA A 62 -3.80 8.98 4.96
C ALA A 62 -3.72 10.29 5.76
N ASP A 63 -4.03 11.40 5.10
CA ASP A 63 -4.13 12.70 5.76
C ASP A 63 -5.34 12.76 6.72
N ALA A 64 -5.45 13.86 7.47
CA ALA A 64 -6.55 14.05 8.41
C ALA A 64 -7.95 13.99 7.73
N SER A 65 -8.02 14.30 6.43
CA SER A 65 -9.27 14.26 5.67
C SER A 65 -9.70 12.85 5.27
N LEU A 66 -8.79 11.85 5.37
CA LEU A 66 -8.98 10.46 4.95
C LEU A 66 -9.35 10.30 3.46
N LYS A 67 -9.06 11.31 2.64
CA LYS A 67 -9.38 11.37 1.21
C LYS A 67 -8.15 11.32 0.32
N LYS A 68 -6.96 11.59 0.87
CA LYS A 68 -5.69 11.54 0.15
C LYS A 68 -4.57 11.09 1.08
N PRO A 69 -3.45 10.59 0.54
CA PRO A 69 -2.24 10.35 1.32
C PRO A 69 -1.64 11.66 1.85
N ASP A 70 -1.08 11.60 3.05
CA ASP A 70 -0.15 12.59 3.57
C ASP A 70 1.21 12.35 2.89
N ARG A 71 1.56 13.24 1.96
CA ARG A 71 2.75 13.07 1.11
C ARG A 71 4.04 13.14 1.92
N ASP A 72 4.12 14.03 2.90
CA ASP A 72 5.34 14.25 3.68
C ASP A 72 5.61 13.03 4.56
N MET A 73 4.56 12.50 5.22
CA MET A 73 4.65 11.25 5.96
C MET A 73 4.99 10.06 5.07
N CYS A 74 4.39 9.97 3.87
CA CYS A 74 4.73 8.92 2.92
C CYS A 74 6.21 8.99 2.52
N SER A 75 6.71 10.17 2.16
CA SER A 75 8.12 10.36 1.78
C SER A 75 9.06 10.02 2.93
N ALA A 76 8.75 10.42 4.16
CA ALA A 76 9.57 10.12 5.33
C ALA A 76 9.62 8.61 5.67
N MET A 77 8.53 7.89 5.45
CA MET A 77 8.42 6.46 5.81
C MET A 77 8.72 5.50 4.65
N TYR A 78 8.91 6.03 3.43
CA TYR A 78 9.00 5.21 2.23
C TYR A 78 10.15 4.20 2.26
N PHE A 79 11.36 4.63 2.66
CA PHE A 79 12.53 3.74 2.73
C PHE A 79 12.37 2.62 3.76
N SER A 80 11.74 2.92 4.91
CA SER A 80 11.42 1.90 5.92
C SER A 80 10.42 0.88 5.37
N PHE A 81 9.41 1.35 4.63
CA PHE A 81 8.45 0.48 3.96
C PHE A 81 9.10 -0.42 2.91
N THR A 82 9.97 0.11 2.04
CA THR A 82 10.63 -0.71 1.00
C THR A 82 11.52 -1.78 1.62
N GLY A 83 12.25 -1.47 2.69
CA GLY A 83 13.03 -2.48 3.41
C GLY A 83 12.18 -3.63 3.96
N VAL A 84 11.02 -3.31 4.55
CA VAL A 84 10.08 -4.34 5.04
C VAL A 84 9.48 -5.16 3.90
N GLN A 85 9.14 -4.51 2.78
CA GLN A 85 8.66 -5.19 1.59
C GLN A 85 9.70 -6.18 1.07
N ASP A 86 10.95 -5.76 0.93
CA ASP A 86 12.00 -6.59 0.34
C ASP A 86 12.27 -7.83 1.20
N MET A 87 12.30 -7.65 2.53
CA MET A 87 12.36 -8.77 3.48
C MET A 87 11.18 -9.74 3.32
N LEU A 88 9.96 -9.21 3.13
CA LEU A 88 8.76 -10.03 2.92
C LEU A 88 8.84 -10.81 1.60
N ILE A 89 9.21 -10.14 0.50
CA ILE A 89 9.33 -10.77 -0.82
C ILE A 89 10.42 -11.84 -0.80
N ALA A 90 11.59 -11.55 -0.23
CA ALA A 90 12.68 -12.51 -0.10
C ALA A 90 12.26 -13.74 0.72
N ARG A 91 11.55 -13.53 1.83
CA ARG A 91 11.00 -14.63 2.64
C ARG A 91 9.98 -15.48 1.87
N MET A 92 9.08 -14.85 1.11
CA MET A 92 8.09 -15.57 0.30
C MET A 92 8.77 -16.42 -0.77
N GLN A 93 9.78 -15.88 -1.44
CA GLN A 93 10.60 -16.60 -2.43
C GLN A 93 11.35 -17.77 -1.79
N SER A 94 11.99 -17.56 -0.63
CA SER A 94 12.78 -18.62 0.03
C SER A 94 11.92 -19.75 0.59
N THR A 95 10.65 -19.48 0.91
CA THR A 95 9.70 -20.46 1.45
C THR A 95 8.80 -21.08 0.38
N ASN A 96 8.96 -20.67 -0.88
CA ASN A 96 8.13 -21.08 -2.01
C ASN A 96 6.62 -20.86 -1.78
N ILE A 97 6.29 -19.86 -0.96
CA ILE A 97 4.91 -19.44 -0.69
C ILE A 97 4.55 -18.34 -1.68
N SER A 98 3.71 -18.65 -2.66
CA SER A 98 3.05 -17.64 -3.50
C SER A 98 1.62 -17.42 -3.02
N MET A 99 1.21 -16.15 -2.96
CA MET A 99 -0.19 -15.76 -2.81
C MET A 99 -0.66 -15.12 -4.11
N PRO A 100 -0.97 -15.89 -5.17
CA PRO A 100 -1.24 -15.33 -6.50
C PRO A 100 -2.42 -14.33 -6.51
N GLN A 101 -3.38 -14.53 -5.60
CA GLN A 101 -4.53 -13.64 -5.44
C GLN A 101 -4.15 -12.25 -4.88
N CYS A 102 -3.13 -12.15 -4.03
CA CYS A 102 -2.76 -10.91 -3.30
C CYS A 102 -1.36 -10.35 -3.64
N PHE A 103 -0.41 -11.23 -3.92
CA PHE A 103 1.01 -10.91 -4.13
C PHE A 103 1.53 -11.29 -5.51
N GLY A 104 0.87 -12.20 -6.25
CA GLY A 104 1.11 -12.45 -7.67
C GLY A 104 2.58 -12.42 -8.10
N PHE A 105 3.35 -13.43 -7.67
CA PHE A 105 4.61 -13.84 -8.29
C PHE A 105 4.45 -15.28 -8.78
#